data_AF-A0A6L7STI2-F1
#
_entry.id   AF-A0A6L7STI2-F1
#
_cell.length_a   1.000
_cell.length_b   1.000
_cell.length_c   1.000
_cell.angle_alpha   90.00
_cell.angle_beta   90.00
_cell.angle_gamma   90.00
#
_symmetry.space_group_name_H-M   'P 1'
#
loop_
_entity.id
_entity.type
_entity.pdbx_description
1 polymer ?
#
loop_
_entity_poly.entity_id
_entity_poly.type
_entity_poly.pdbx_seq_one_letter_code
_entity_poly.pdbx_strand_id
1 'polypeptide(L)' 'MANSSSAPVLVTGATGHLGTNLVQRLLNDGAKVRVLVRAESRNKAIQGLGVKRFCGD' A
#
# COMPACT_ATOMS: atom_id res chain seq x y z
N MET A 1 6.05 -7.31 -27.23
CA MET A 1 6.50 -6.43 -26.14
C MET A 1 5.29 -6.16 -25.25
N ALA A 2 5.20 -6.76 -24.06
CA ALA A 2 4.06 -6.59 -23.19
C ALA A 2 4.07 -5.18 -22.59
N ASN A 3 2.92 -4.50 -22.64
CA ASN A 3 2.72 -3.13 -22.20
C ASN A 3 3.18 -2.96 -20.73
N SER A 4 4.30 -2.28 -20.49
CA SER A 4 4.99 -2.19 -19.19
C SER A 4 4.36 -1.19 -18.22
N SER A 5 3.03 -1.19 -18.11
CA SER A 5 2.32 -0.49 -17.05
C SER A 5 1.55 -1.49 -16.20
N SER A 6 2.28 -2.24 -15.36
CA SER A 6 1.66 -3.07 -14.33
C SER A 6 0.69 -2.22 -13.50
N ALA A 7 -0.58 -2.66 -13.44
CA ALA A 7 -1.62 -1.97 -12.72
C ALA A 7 -1.23 -1.93 -11.22
N PRO A 8 -1.41 -0.78 -10.54
CA PRO A 8 -1.05 -0.66 -9.15
C PRO A 8 -1.99 -1.49 -8.27
N VAL A 9 -1.42 -2.13 -7.24
CA VAL A 9 -2.16 -2.90 -6.24
C VAL A 9 -2.67 -1.93 -5.18
N LEU A 10 -3.99 -1.92 -4.96
CA LEU A 10 -4.61 -1.20 -3.86
C LEU A 10 -4.76 -2.14 -2.66
N VAL A 11 -4.19 -1.76 -1.52
CA VAL A 11 -4.29 -2.51 -0.26
C VAL A 11 -5.18 -1.74 0.71
N THR A 12 -6.28 -2.38 1.15
CA THR A 12 -7.10 -1.94 2.28
C THR A 12 -6.58 -2.58 3.56
N GLY A 13 -6.83 -1.95 4.72
CA GLY A 13 -6.28 -2.44 5.99
C GLY A 13 -4.76 -2.41 6.06
N ALA A 14 -4.10 -1.58 5.23
CA ALA A 14 -2.64 -1.50 5.10
C ALA A 14 -1.93 -1.14 6.42
N THR A 15 -2.63 -0.52 7.37
CA THR A 15 -2.09 -0.16 8.69
C THR A 15 -2.21 -1.28 9.73
N GLY A 16 -2.90 -2.37 9.39
CA GLY A 16 -2.99 -3.56 10.24
C GLY A 16 -1.73 -4.43 10.18
N HIS A 17 -1.66 -5.42 11.05
CA HIS A 17 -0.50 -6.31 11.17
C HIS A 17 -0.19 -7.06 9.85
N LEU A 18 -1.22 -7.67 9.25
CA LEU A 18 -1.08 -8.37 7.96
C LEU A 18 -0.88 -7.38 6.81
N GLY A 19 -1.64 -6.29 6.80
CA GLY A 19 -1.56 -5.29 5.73
C GLY A 19 -0.17 -4.65 5.61
N THR A 20 0.48 -4.36 6.74
CA THR A 20 1.83 -3.76 6.74
C THR A 20 2.85 -4.71 6.12
N ASN A 21 2.84 -5.98 6.53
CA ASN A 21 3.74 -7.00 5.99
C ASN A 21 3.47 -7.28 4.50
N LEU A 22 2.19 -7.32 4.10
CA LEU A 22 1.79 -7.48 2.71
C LEU A 22 2.30 -6.32 1.83
N VAL A 23 2.11 -5.07 2.28
CA VAL A 23 2.62 -3.88 1.57
C VAL A 23 4.13 -3.96 1.40
N GLN A 24 4.86 -4.32 2.46
CA GLN A 24 6.31 -4.43 2.40
C GLN A 24 6.77 -5.52 1.43
N ARG A 25 6.09 -6.68 1.41
CA ARG A 25 6.38 -7.74 0.45
C ARG A 25 6.11 -7.31 -0.98
N LEU A 26 4.96 -6.69 -1.25
CA LEU A 26 4.60 -6.20 -2.58
C LEU A 26 5.61 -5.17 -3.11
N LEU A 27 6.06 -4.26 -2.25
CA LEU A 27 7.10 -3.28 -2.61
C LEU A 27 8.43 -3.98 -2.92
N ASN A 28 8.84 -4.98 -2.13
CA ASN A 28 10.06 -5.75 -2.37
C ASN A 28 9.98 -6.55 -3.68
N ASP A 29 8.78 -6.99 -4.09
CA ASP A 29 8.53 -7.67 -5.36
C ASP A 29 8.42 -6.67 -6.54
N GLY A 30 8.66 -5.37 -6.32
CA GLY A 30 8.66 -4.32 -7.35
C GLY A 30 7.27 -3.83 -7.77
N ALA A 31 6.22 -4.20 -7.02
CA ALA A 31 4.87 -3.76 -7.32
C ALA A 31 4.66 -2.28 -6.99
N LYS A 32 3.84 -1.60 -7.79
CA LYS A 32 3.34 -0.25 -7.47
C LYS A 32 2.18 -0.37 -6.48
N VAL A 33 2.39 0.07 -5.23
CA VAL A 33 1.39 -0.10 -4.17
C VAL A 33 0.69 1.23 -3.83
N ARG A 34 -0.63 1.15 -3.70
CA ARG A 34 -1.52 2.19 -3.18
C ARG A 34 -2.19 1.67 -1.93
N VAL A 35 -2.50 2.56 -0.99
CA VAL A 35 -3.13 2.19 0.27
C VAL A 35 -4.32 3.09 0.56
N LEU A 36 -5.42 2.48 0.99
CA LEU A 36 -6.58 3.19 1.53
C LEU A 36 -6.43 3.27 3.05
N VAL A 37 -6.46 4.48 3.60
CA VAL A 37 -6.38 4.75 5.04
C VAL A 37 -7.61 5.50 5.51
N ARG A 38 -8.09 5.17 6.71
CA ARG A 38 -9.12 5.97 7.37
C ARG A 38 -8.46 7.21 7.98
N ALA A 39 -9.17 8.35 7.95
CA ALA A 39 -8.62 9.63 8.41
C ALA A 39 -8.13 9.59 9.87
N GLU A 40 -8.84 8.84 10.72
CA GLU A 40 -8.57 8.77 12.17
C GLU A 40 -7.63 7.63 12.58
N SER A 41 -7.21 6.78 11.63
CA SER A 41 -6.35 5.64 11.93
C SER A 41 -4.92 6.08 12.21
N ARG A 42 -4.28 5.41 13.20
CA ARG A 42 -2.84 5.54 13.46
C ARG A 42 -2.03 4.96 12.29
N ASN A 43 -1.74 5.79 11.29
CA ASN A 43 -1.05 5.41 10.05
C ASN A 43 0.47 5.22 10.18
N LYS A 44 0.99 5.01 11.41
CA LYS A 44 2.43 4.96 11.70
C LYS A 44 3.14 3.77 11.03
N ALA A 45 2.46 2.61 10.94
CA ALA A 45 3.05 1.38 10.42
C ALA A 45 3.48 1.45 8.94
N ILE A 46 2.88 2.38 8.17
CA ILE A 46 3.19 2.60 6.76
C ILE A 46 3.88 3.95 6.51
N GLN A 47 4.35 4.62 7.58
CA GLN A 47 5.20 5.80 7.46
C GLN A 47 6.58 5.41 6.90
N GLY A 48 7.06 6.17 5.91
CA GLY A 48 8.34 5.88 5.24
C GLY A 48 8.28 4.84 4.12
N LEU A 49 7.18 4.11 3.94
CA LEU A 49 7.02 3.20 2.81
C LEU A 49 6.72 3.97 1.52
N GLY A 50 7.26 3.49 0.38
CA GLY A 50 7.08 4.05 -0.97
C GLY A 50 5.68 3.83 -1.55
N VAL A 51 4.62 4.12 -0.79
CA VAL A 51 3.22 3.91 -1.16
C VAL A 51 2.49 5.23 -1.38
N LYS A 52 1.53 5.25 -2.31
CA LYS A 52 0.59 6.37 -2.44
C LYS A 52 -0.62 6.13 -1.54
N ARG A 53 -0.90 7.10 -0.66
CA ARG A 53 -2.03 7.03 0.29
C ARG A 53 -3.26 7.72 -0.25
N PHE A 54 -4.41 7.12 0.03
CA PHE A 54 -5.73 7.68 -0.24
C PHE A 54 -6.54 7.61 1.04
N CYS A 55 -7.23 8.70 1.41
CA CYS A 55 -8.15 8.69 2.52
C CYS A 55 -9.55 8.24 2.06
N GLY A 56 -10.20 7.37 2.82
CA GLY A 56 -11.58 6.93 2.60
C GLY A 56 -12.04 5.96 3.68
N ASP A 57 -13.33 5.61 3.65
CA ASP A 57 -13.96 4.57 4.48
C ASP A 57 -14.65 3.57 3.56
#